data_AF-A0A9Q9CJG7-F1
#
_entry.id   AF-A0A9Q9CJG7-F1
#
_cell.length_a   1.000
_cell.length_b   1.000
_cell.length_c   1.000
_cell.angle_alpha   90.00
_cell.angle_beta   90.00
_cell.angle_gamma   90.00
#
_symmetry.space_group_name_H-M   'P 1'
#
loop_
_entity.id
_entity.type
_entity.pdbx_description
1 polymer ?
#
loop_
_entity_poly.entity_id
_entity_poly.type
_entity_poly.pdbx_seq_one_letter_code
_entity_poly.pdbx_strand_id
1 'polypeptide(L)'
;MNQQYIQSKYNLDCADHICVKRFRPTPYTHHGLYLGFGLVIHYDFSHICIVSLEEFAKGQPIFTVNSPIKYPKEVVMLRALSRLGEEKYHLITNNCEHFVRWCRSGSAIDL
;
A
#
# COMPACT_ATOMS: atom_id res chain seq x y z
N MET A 1 -27.48 4.09 20.24
CA MET A 1 -26.96 3.63 18.94
C MET A 1 -25.52 4.09 18.85
N ASN A 2 -24.61 3.18 19.17
CA ASN A 2 -23.19 3.48 19.39
C ASN A 2 -22.47 3.59 18.06
N GLN A 3 -21.76 4.70 17.85
CA GLN A 3 -20.68 4.76 16.87
C GLN A 3 -19.46 5.35 17.58
N GLN A 4 -18.72 4.49 18.27
CA GLN A 4 -17.39 4.83 18.77
C GLN A 4 -16.42 4.68 17.59
N TYR A 5 -16.09 5.82 16.98
CA TYR A 5 -14.95 5.91 16.08
C TYR A 5 -13.68 5.76 16.90
N ILE A 6 -13.10 4.56 16.90
CA ILE A 6 -11.76 4.35 17.46
C ILE A 6 -10.76 4.87 16.44
N GLN A 7 -10.17 6.03 16.74
CA GLN A 7 -9.03 6.58 16.02
C GLN A 7 -7.88 5.55 16.05
N SER A 8 -7.38 5.21 14.88
CA SER A 8 -6.40 4.14 14.70
C SER A 8 -5.12 4.39 15.49
N LYS A 9 -4.54 3.32 16.02
CA LYS A 9 -3.21 3.20 16.63
C LYS A 9 -2.03 3.67 15.74
N TYR A 10 -2.33 4.22 14.56
CA TYR A 10 -1.42 4.63 13.51
C TYR A 10 -1.81 6.04 13.08
N ASN A 11 -0.92 7.02 13.29
CA ASN A 11 -1.02 8.34 12.66
C ASN A 11 -0.64 8.17 11.18
N LEU A 12 -1.60 7.76 10.35
CA LEU A 12 -1.42 7.58 8.91
C LEU A 12 -2.07 8.72 8.14
N ASP A 13 -1.35 9.22 7.15
CA ASP A 13 -1.77 10.23 6.19
C ASP A 13 -2.00 9.61 4.81
N CYS A 14 -2.92 10.18 4.03
CA CYS A 14 -3.07 9.78 2.62
C CYS A 14 -1.73 9.83 1.88
N ALA A 15 -1.54 8.85 1.00
CA ALA A 15 -0.30 8.57 0.27
C ALA A 15 0.90 8.10 1.12
N ASP A 16 0.68 7.73 2.39
CA ASP A 16 1.68 6.99 3.15
C ASP A 16 1.96 5.63 2.53
N HIS A 17 3.24 5.30 2.41
CA HIS A 17 3.70 3.96 2.10
C HIS A 17 3.69 3.16 3.40
N ILE A 18 2.90 2.10 3.44
CA ILE A 18 2.81 1.21 4.59
C ILE A 18 3.26 -0.20 4.23
N CYS A 19 3.72 -0.96 5.21
CA CYS A 19 4.02 -2.37 5.04
C CYS A 19 3.64 -3.21 6.26
N VAL A 20 3.47 -4.51 6.02
CA VAL A 20 3.20 -5.54 7.03
C VAL A 20 4.12 -6.74 6.79
N LYS A 21 4.53 -7.43 7.85
CA LYS A 21 5.29 -8.67 7.70
C LYS A 21 4.36 -9.83 7.33
N ARG A 22 4.81 -10.67 6.41
CA ARG A 22 4.15 -11.90 5.97
C ARG A 22 5.13 -13.05 6.09
N PHE A 23 4.58 -14.25 6.22
CA PHE A 23 5.34 -15.48 6.37
C PHE A 23 4.75 -16.49 5.40
N ARG A 24 5.40 -16.78 4.26
CA ARG A 24 5.23 -18.02 3.45
C ARG A 24 5.96 -17.97 2.10
N PRO A 25 6.71 -19.04 1.72
CA PRO A 25 7.45 -19.97 2.59
C PRO A 25 8.63 -19.28 3.30
N THR A 26 9.08 -18.13 2.79
CA THR A 26 10.07 -17.24 3.40
C THR A 26 9.37 -15.99 3.96
N PRO A 27 9.93 -15.34 5.00
CA PRO A 27 9.42 -14.06 5.46
C PRO A 27 9.59 -12.98 4.39
N TYR A 28 8.58 -12.12 4.26
CA TYR A 28 8.65 -10.96 3.38
C TYR A 28 7.81 -9.79 3.92
N THR A 29 8.00 -8.62 3.34
CA THR A 29 7.16 -7.44 3.59
C THR A 29 6.17 -7.26 2.45
N HIS A 30 4.91 -7.05 2.81
CA HIS A 30 3.84 -6.72 1.86
C HIS A 30 3.56 -5.24 1.95
N HIS A 31 3.59 -4.55 0.81
CA HIS A 31 3.56 -3.09 0.74
C HIS A 31 2.23 -2.59 0.17
N GLY A 32 1.77 -1.45 0.66
CA GLY A 32 0.55 -0.78 0.21
C GLY A 32 0.66 0.74 0.34
N LEU A 33 -0.24 1.44 -0.34
CA LEU A 33 -0.40 2.88 -0.24
C LEU A 33 -1.69 3.18 0.51
N TYR A 34 -1.60 3.93 1.61
CA TYR A 34 -2.77 4.32 2.38
C TYR A 34 -3.57 5.40 1.64
N LEU A 35 -4.86 5.14 1.44
CA LEU A 35 -5.76 6.02 0.71
C LEU A 35 -6.51 7.02 1.62
N GLY A 36 -6.38 6.89 2.94
CA GLY A 36 -7.27 7.53 3.89
C GLY A 36 -8.48 6.65 4.22
N PHE A 37 -9.26 7.05 5.23
CA PHE A 37 -10.50 6.39 5.65
C PHE A 37 -10.39 4.88 5.90
N GLY A 38 -9.21 4.41 6.34
CA GLY A 38 -9.00 2.99 6.58
C GLY A 38 -8.88 2.14 5.32
N LEU A 39 -8.61 2.74 4.15
CA LEU A 39 -8.45 2.02 2.88
C LEU A 39 -7.00 1.98 2.43
N VAL A 40 -6.62 0.88 1.79
CA VAL A 40 -5.27 0.63 1.27
C VAL A 40 -5.40 0.11 -0.15
N ILE A 41 -4.64 0.70 -1.08
CA ILE A 41 -4.44 0.11 -2.40
C ILE A 41 -3.10 -0.62 -2.44
N HIS A 42 -3.09 -1.83 -2.96
CA HIS A 42 -1.87 -2.63 -3.07
C HIS A 42 -1.97 -3.62 -4.23
N TYR A 43 -0.82 -4.16 -4.63
CA TYR A 43 -0.75 -5.33 -5.48
C TYR A 43 -0.88 -6.58 -4.60
N ASP A 44 -1.82 -7.48 -4.85
CA ASP A 44 -2.12 -8.65 -3.99
C ASP A 44 -1.56 -9.98 -4.50
N PHE A 45 -0.56 -9.91 -5.38
CA PHE A 45 0.01 -10.99 -6.21
C PHE A 45 -0.71 -11.23 -7.53
N SER A 46 -2.03 -11.04 -7.56
CA SER A 46 -2.82 -11.27 -8.77
C SER A 46 -3.14 -9.97 -9.49
N HIS A 47 -3.55 -8.94 -8.75
CA HIS A 47 -3.94 -7.66 -9.31
C HIS A 47 -3.72 -6.52 -8.31
N ILE A 48 -3.84 -5.29 -8.79
CA ILE A 48 -3.96 -4.11 -7.92
C ILE A 48 -5.40 -4.02 -7.42
N CYS A 49 -5.58 -4.03 -6.10
CA CYS A 49 -6.90 -3.98 -5.45
C CYS A 49 -6.92 -2.98 -4.28
N ILE A 50 -8.14 -2.62 -3.85
CA ILE A 50 -8.38 -1.78 -2.67
C ILE A 50 -9.04 -2.65 -1.61
N VAL A 51 -8.48 -2.62 -0.41
CA VAL A 51 -8.97 -3.36 0.76
C VAL A 51 -8.98 -2.45 1.98
N SER A 52 -9.61 -2.91 3.06
CA SER A 52 -9.52 -2.22 4.35
C SER A 52 -8.11 -2.35 4.97
N LEU A 53 -7.73 -1.45 5.88
CA LEU A 53 -6.51 -1.57 6.69
C LEU A 53 -6.47 -2.88 7.46
N GLU A 54 -7.62 -3.36 7.94
CA GLU A 54 -7.72 -4.62 8.68
C GLU A 54 -7.40 -5.82 7.79
N GLU A 55 -7.98 -5.86 6.60
CA GLU A 55 -7.72 -6.89 5.60
C GLU A 55 -6.28 -6.83 5.08
N PHE A 56 -5.75 -5.62 4.85
CA PHE A 56 -4.34 -5.41 4.55
C PHE A 56 -3.43 -5.85 5.71
N ALA A 57 -3.83 -5.68 6.97
CA ALA A 57 -3.04 -6.06 8.13
C ALA A 57 -3.02 -7.57 8.36
N LYS A 58 -4.15 -8.26 8.20
CA LYS A 58 -4.35 -9.67 8.62
C LYS A 58 -3.86 -9.90 10.06
N GLY A 59 -4.21 -8.99 10.96
CA GLY A 59 -3.81 -9.01 12.37
C GLY A 59 -2.32 -8.72 12.64
N GLN A 60 -1.53 -8.39 11.63
CA GLN A 60 -0.12 -8.01 11.80
C GLN A 60 0.04 -6.51 12.03
N PRO A 61 1.08 -6.07 12.77
CA PRO A 61 1.38 -4.65 12.91
C PRO A 61 1.69 -3.99 11.56
N ILE A 62 1.13 -2.80 11.35
CA ILE A 62 1.42 -1.93 10.21
C ILE A 62 2.60 -1.02 10.55
N PHE A 63 3.51 -0.84 9.58
CA PHE A 63 4.64 0.08 9.68
C PHE A 63 4.61 1.08 8.53
N THR A 64 4.99 2.33 8.77
CA THR A 64 5.23 3.32 7.72
C THR A 64 6.63 3.14 7.13
N VAL A 65 6.75 3.21 5.81
CA VAL A 65 8.01 3.11 5.07
C VAL A 65 8.43 4.49 4.58
N ASN A 66 9.64 4.90 4.95
CA ASN A 66 10.24 6.14 4.46
C ASN A 66 10.78 5.95 3.02
N SER A 67 9.89 5.98 2.02
CA SER A 67 10.26 5.98 0.60
C SER A 67 10.11 7.38 -0.02
N PRO A 68 10.87 7.71 -1.09
CA PRO A 68 10.76 9.01 -1.75
C PRO A 68 9.34 9.33 -2.20
N ILE A 69 8.93 10.59 -2.02
CA ILE A 69 7.70 11.14 -2.55
C ILE A 69 8.05 12.41 -3.34
N LYS A 70 7.86 12.36 -4.66
CA LYS A 70 8.16 13.47 -5.58
C LYS A 70 6.89 14.16 -6.08
N TYR A 71 5.75 13.50 -5.93
CA TYR A 71 4.46 14.03 -6.34
C TYR A 71 3.64 14.48 -5.12
N PRO A 72 2.77 15.51 -5.27
CA PRO A 72 1.77 15.85 -4.27
C PRO A 72 0.87 14.66 -3.93
N LYS A 73 0.31 14.62 -2.71
CA LYS A 73 -0.50 13.49 -2.22
C LYS A 73 -1.63 13.16 -3.21
N GLU A 74 -2.30 14.17 -3.76
CA GLU A 74 -3.40 14.03 -4.72
C GLU A 74 -2.95 13.32 -6.00
N VAL A 75 -1.76 13.66 -6.50
CA VAL A 75 -1.19 13.05 -7.71
C VAL A 75 -0.76 11.61 -7.43
N VAL A 76 -0.19 11.32 -6.26
CA VAL A 76 0.13 9.95 -5.85
C VAL A 76 -1.12 9.08 -5.83
N MET A 77 -2.22 9.61 -5.30
CA MET A 77 -3.51 8.94 -5.20
C MET A 77 -4.12 8.67 -6.58
N LEU A 78 -4.13 9.67 -7.47
CA LEU A 78 -4.60 9.52 -8.86
C LEU A 78 -3.79 8.44 -9.61
N ARG A 79 -2.47 8.42 -9.44
CA ARG A 79 -1.59 7.40 -10.04
C ARG A 79 -1.91 6.00 -9.51
N ALA A 80 -2.12 5.86 -8.21
CA ALA A 80 -2.46 4.57 -7.63
C ALA A 80 -3.79 4.04 -8.18
N LEU A 81 -4.83 4.89 -8.19
CA LEU A 81 -6.15 4.55 -8.71
C LEU A 81 -6.14 4.26 -10.22
N SER A 82 -5.28 4.91 -11.01
CA SER A 82 -5.21 4.67 -12.46
C SER A 82 -4.74 3.27 -12.85
N ARG A 83 -4.23 2.49 -11.89
CA ARG A 83 -3.75 1.12 -12.11
C ARG A 83 -4.60 0.07 -11.38
N LEU A 84 -5.73 0.48 -10.80
CA LEU A 84 -6.66 -0.45 -10.16
C LEU A 84 -7.09 -1.55 -11.14
N GLY A 85 -7.02 -2.80 -10.70
CA GLY A 85 -7.35 -3.99 -11.51
C GLY A 85 -6.24 -4.48 -12.43
N GLU A 86 -5.05 -3.87 -12.44
CA GLU A 86 -3.95 -4.32 -13.30
C GLU A 86 -3.34 -5.64 -12.81
N GLU A 87 -3.22 -6.64 -13.68
CA GLU A 87 -2.74 -8.01 -13.40
C GLU A 87 -1.29 -8.30 -13.86
N LYS A 88 -0.58 -7.27 -14.36
CA LYS A 88 0.63 -7.47 -15.19
C LYS A 88 1.96 -7.57 -14.43
N TYR A 89 2.13 -8.41 -13.40
CA TYR A 89 3.41 -8.41 -12.66
C TYR A 89 3.84 -9.76 -12.08
N HIS A 90 5.05 -10.22 -12.43
CA HIS A 90 5.72 -11.40 -11.86
C HIS A 90 6.80 -11.01 -10.83
N LEU A 91 6.79 -11.66 -9.65
CA LEU A 91 7.65 -11.53 -8.45
C LEU A 91 7.09 -10.70 -7.24
N ILE A 92 7.02 -11.36 -6.10
CA ILE A 92 6.02 -11.20 -5.02
C ILE A 92 6.26 -9.98 -4.11
N THR A 93 7.50 -9.62 -3.80
CA THR A 93 7.82 -8.49 -2.89
C THR A 93 8.12 -7.20 -3.64
N ASN A 94 8.98 -7.32 -4.65
CA ASN A 94 9.44 -6.19 -5.43
C ASN A 94 8.25 -5.50 -6.10
N ASN A 95 7.25 -6.22 -6.60
CA ASN A 95 6.16 -5.59 -7.34
C ASN A 95 5.25 -4.72 -6.46
N CYS A 96 4.92 -5.13 -5.23
CA CYS A 96 4.11 -4.30 -4.34
C CYS A 96 4.87 -3.05 -3.89
N GLU A 97 6.17 -3.16 -3.58
CA GLU A 97 7.00 -2.01 -3.24
C GLU A 97 7.19 -1.08 -4.45
N HIS A 98 7.54 -1.63 -5.62
CA HIS A 98 7.71 -0.87 -6.86
C HIS A 98 6.42 -0.16 -7.25
N PHE A 99 5.26 -0.78 -7.09
CA PHE A 99 3.97 -0.12 -7.32
C PHE A 99 3.83 1.13 -6.44
N VAL A 100 4.03 1.01 -5.12
CA VAL A 100 3.91 2.15 -4.20
C VAL A 100 4.96 3.23 -4.51
N ARG A 101 6.20 2.85 -4.80
CA ARG A 101 7.27 3.79 -5.20
C ARG A 101 6.95 4.48 -6.53
N TRP A 102 6.42 3.75 -7.52
CA TRP A 102 5.98 4.32 -8.79
C TRP A 102 4.85 5.32 -8.57
N CYS A 103 3.91 5.04 -7.66
CA CYS A 103 2.86 6.00 -7.30
C CYS A 103 3.48 7.27 -6.69
N ARG A 104 4.41 7.12 -5.73
CA ARG A 104 4.98 8.24 -4.94
C ARG A 104 6.02 9.09 -5.68
N SER A 105 6.87 8.47 -6.52
CA SER A 105 8.03 9.15 -7.12
C SER A 105 8.20 8.92 -8.62
N GLY A 106 7.38 8.07 -9.23
CA GLY A 106 7.45 7.81 -10.68
C GLY A 106 8.72 7.12 -11.13
N SER A 107 9.45 6.50 -10.20
CA SER A 107 10.65 5.74 -10.52
C SER A 107 10.31 4.67 -11.55
N ALA A 108 10.92 4.79 -12.72
CA ALA A 108 11.07 3.68 -13.64
C ALA A 108 11.88 2.60 -12.93
N ILE A 109 11.41 1.37 -13.03
CA ILE A 109 12.15 0.11 -12.89
C ILE A 109 13.65 0.36 -12.73
N ASP A 110 14.20 0.16 -11.52
CA ASP A 110 15.61 -0.20 -11.44
C ASP A 110 15.67 -1.60 -12.07
N LEU A 111 16.17 -1.67 -13.30
CA LEU A 111 16.44 -2.90 -14.05
C LEU A 111 17.44 -3.78 -13.29
#